data_AF-A0A832EU49-F1
#
_entry.id   AF-A0A832EU49-F1
#
_cell.length_a   1.000
_cell.length_b   1.000
_cell.length_c   1.000
_cell.angle_alpha   90.00
_cell.angle_beta   90.00
_cell.angle_gamma   90.00
#
_symmetry.space_group_name_H-M   'P 1'
#
loop_
_entity.id
_entity.type
_entity.pdbx_description
1 polymer ?
#
loop_
_entity_poly.entity_id
_entity_poly.type
_entity_poly.pdbx_seq_one_letter_code
_entity_poly.pdbx_strand_id
1 'polypeptide(L)'
;MSHDAFDGSGGDGAVQYCTFKVDHLLIGIEVWRVQEVIRHQPMTYVPLAPREVRGLINLRGQIVTAIDVRLWLGLDRQDPGTPSMNAVIRLADEVVSLLVDEAGEVVEPSPETYEPVPST
;
A
#
# COMPACT_ATOMS: atom_id res chain seq x y z
N MET A 1 7.25 20.74 17.03
CA MET A 1 7.13 19.90 15.83
C MET A 1 7.33 18.48 16.29
N SER A 2 6.23 17.92 16.81
CA SER A 2 6.16 16.64 17.49
C SER A 2 6.29 15.54 16.47
N HIS A 3 7.29 14.70 16.71
CA HIS A 3 7.38 13.35 16.19
C HIS A 3 6.20 12.62 16.85
N ASP A 4 5.16 12.28 16.08
CA ASP A 4 4.10 11.40 16.59
C ASP A 4 4.72 10.00 16.74
N ALA A 5 5.18 9.76 17.97
CA ALA A 5 5.49 8.44 18.48
C ALA A 5 4.25 7.56 18.31
N PHE A 6 4.49 6.32 17.88
CA PHE A 6 3.52 5.24 17.88
C PHE A 6 3.00 5.04 19.31
N ASP A 7 1.87 5.67 19.64
CA ASP A 7 1.17 5.46 20.90
C ASP A 7 0.40 4.14 20.79
N GLY A 8 1.00 3.08 21.34
CA GLY A 8 0.34 1.81 21.59
C GLY A 8 -0.66 1.89 22.75
N SER A 9 -1.59 2.85 22.69
CA SER A 9 -2.70 2.96 23.66
C SER A 9 -3.86 2.06 23.20
N GLY A 10 -4.09 0.99 23.97
CA GLY A 10 -5.05 -0.07 23.67
C GLY A 10 -6.49 0.38 23.46
N GLY A 11 -7.08 -0.16 22.38
CA GLY A 11 -8.50 -0.48 22.28
C GLY A 11 -8.63 -2.00 22.15
N ASP A 12 -9.51 -2.59 22.94
CA ASP A 12 -9.91 -4.00 22.91
C ASP A 12 -10.61 -4.33 21.58
N GLY A 13 -9.80 -4.52 20.54
CA GLY A 13 -10.25 -4.83 19.19
C GLY A 13 -9.05 -5.25 18.37
N ALA A 14 -9.00 -6.53 18.01
CA ALA A 14 -7.91 -7.06 17.22
C ALA A 14 -7.83 -6.33 15.86
N VAL A 15 -6.63 -5.91 15.48
CA VAL A 15 -6.41 -5.13 14.25
C VAL A 15 -6.37 -6.10 13.07
N GLN A 16 -7.20 -5.81 12.07
CA GLN A 16 -7.26 -6.58 10.84
C GLN A 16 -6.45 -5.90 9.73
N TYR A 17 -5.76 -6.70 8.94
CA TYR A 17 -4.91 -6.26 7.83
C TYR A 17 -5.31 -6.95 6.54
N CYS A 18 -5.51 -6.18 5.47
CA CYS A 18 -5.45 -6.72 4.12
C CYS A 18 -4.00 -7.03 3.76
N THR A 19 -3.74 -8.25 3.31
CA THR A 19 -2.39 -8.64 2.88
C THR A 19 -2.18 -8.44 1.38
N PHE A 20 -0.95 -8.13 0.99
CA PHE A 20 -0.56 -7.91 -0.41
C PHE A 20 0.78 -8.53 -0.76
N LYS A 21 0.77 -9.22 -1.90
CA LYS A 21 1.90 -9.68 -2.72
C LYS A 21 2.81 -8.53 -3.18
N VAL A 22 4.07 -8.43 -2.72
CA VAL A 22 5.06 -7.57 -3.37
C VAL A 22 6.37 -8.34 -3.55
N ASP A 23 6.57 -8.86 -4.75
CA ASP A 23 7.65 -9.79 -5.06
C ASP A 23 7.67 -10.99 -4.10
N HIS A 24 8.77 -11.18 -3.36
CA HIS A 24 8.90 -12.20 -2.33
C HIS A 24 8.40 -11.77 -0.95
N LEU A 25 7.94 -10.51 -0.81
CA LEU A 25 7.45 -9.95 0.44
C LEU A 25 5.94 -10.06 0.54
N LEU A 26 5.47 -10.29 1.76
CA LEU A 26 4.06 -10.14 2.14
C LEU A 26 3.95 -8.91 3.04
N ILE A 27 3.15 -7.93 2.63
CA ILE A 27 2.90 -6.71 3.40
C ILE A 27 1.44 -6.67 3.86
N GLY A 28 1.19 -6.03 5.01
CA GLY A 28 -0.14 -5.83 5.57
C GLY A 28 -0.49 -4.35 5.65
N ILE A 29 -1.71 -3.98 5.26
CA ILE A 29 -2.27 -2.64 5.46
C ILE A 29 -3.55 -2.80 6.27
N GLU A 30 -3.70 -2.00 7.33
CA GLU A 30 -4.92 -1.98 8.14
C GLU A 30 -6.16 -1.92 7.24
N VAL A 31 -7.10 -2.84 7.47
CA VAL A 31 -8.27 -3.03 6.60
C VAL A 31 -9.05 -1.73 6.43
N TRP A 32 -9.15 -0.91 7.48
CA TRP A 32 -9.87 0.36 7.49
C TRP A 32 -9.26 1.44 6.59
N ARG A 33 -7.97 1.31 6.25
CA ARG A 33 -7.30 2.23 5.33
C ARG A 33 -7.50 1.82 3.87
N VAL A 34 -7.82 0.55 3.60
CA VAL A 34 -8.04 0.05 2.24
C VAL A 34 -9.45 0.36 1.80
N GLN A 35 -9.61 1.24 0.81
CA GLN A 35 -10.92 1.60 0.27
C GLN A 35 -11.43 0.56 -0.72
N GLU A 36 -10.57 0.16 -1.65
CA GLU A 36 -10.88 -0.84 -2.66
C GLU A 36 -9.58 -1.43 -3.23
N VAL A 37 -9.68 -2.66 -3.72
CA VAL A 37 -8.63 -3.29 -4.52
C VAL A 37 -9.17 -3.47 -5.92
N ILE A 38 -8.52 -2.81 -6.89
CA ILE A 38 -8.96 -2.83 -8.28
C ILE A 38 -7.85 -3.41 -9.16
N ARG A 39 -8.26 -4.20 -10.15
CA ARG A 39 -7.34 -4.67 -11.19
C ARG A 39 -7.10 -3.55 -12.18
N HIS A 40 -5.86 -3.47 -12.69
CA HIS A 40 -5.48 -2.76 -13.90
C HIS A 40 -6.25 -1.46 -14.22
N GLN A 41 -5.66 -0.31 -13.92
CA GLN A 41 -6.16 1.00 -14.34
C GLN A 41 -5.22 1.63 -15.38
N PRO A 42 -5.74 2.23 -16.46
CA PRO A 42 -4.94 3.07 -17.33
C PRO A 42 -4.28 4.20 -16.53
N MET A 43 -2.97 4.38 -16.71
CA MET A 43 -2.21 5.40 -15.99
C MET A 43 -1.78 6.51 -16.95
N THR A 44 -1.92 7.75 -16.51
CA THR A 44 -1.31 8.91 -17.16
C THR A 44 0.11 9.08 -16.64
N TYR A 45 1.08 9.06 -17.54
CA TYR A 45 2.49 9.27 -17.20
C TYR A 45 2.73 10.70 -16.68
N VAL A 46 3.55 10.81 -15.63
CA VAL A 46 3.96 12.09 -15.05
C VAL A 46 5.44 12.31 -15.36
N PRO A 47 5.79 13.30 -16.21
CA PRO A 47 7.19 13.60 -16.51
C PRO A 47 7.96 14.02 -15.26
N LEU A 48 9.22 13.59 -15.17
CA LEU A 48 10.16 13.94 -14.08
C LEU A 48 9.73 13.49 -12.68
N ALA A 49 8.69 12.65 -12.57
CA ALA A 49 8.31 12.08 -11.29
C ALA A 49 9.40 11.10 -10.79
N PRO A 50 9.48 10.89 -9.47
CA PRO A 50 10.30 9.82 -8.91
C PRO A 50 9.98 8.45 -9.53
N ARG A 51 10.96 7.54 -9.59
CA ARG A 51 10.87 6.25 -10.33
C ARG A 51 9.71 5.36 -9.88
N GLU A 52 9.40 5.43 -8.60
CA GLU A 52 8.36 4.74 -7.87
C GLU A 52 6.96 5.29 -8.19
N VAL A 53 6.87 6.53 -8.69
CA VAL A 53 5.60 7.08 -9.17
C VAL A 53 5.34 6.54 -10.58
N ARG A 54 4.37 5.63 -10.70
CA ARG A 54 4.00 5.04 -11.99
C ARG A 54 3.19 5.98 -12.86
N GLY A 55 2.49 6.90 -12.24
CA GLY A 55 1.68 7.92 -12.89
C GLY A 55 0.47 8.30 -12.06
N LEU A 56 -0.56 8.78 -12.74
CA LEU A 56 -1.85 9.13 -12.17
C LEU A 56 -2.92 8.20 -12.71
N ILE A 57 -3.89 7.84 -11.88
CA ILE A 57 -5.11 7.12 -12.29
C ILE A 57 -6.32 8.01 -12.04
N ASN A 58 -7.35 7.85 -12.87
CA ASN A 58 -8.65 8.46 -12.62
C ASN A 58 -9.56 7.44 -11.94
N LEU A 59 -9.74 7.61 -10.64
CA LEU A 59 -10.64 6.78 -9.84
C LEU A 59 -11.95 7.51 -9.61
N ARG A 60 -12.99 7.13 -10.36
CA ARG A 60 -14.36 7.69 -10.24
C ARG A 60 -14.40 9.24 -10.32
N GLY A 61 -13.57 9.83 -11.17
CA GLY A 61 -13.46 11.28 -11.35
C GLY A 61 -12.40 11.95 -10.47
N GLN A 62 -11.82 11.23 -9.50
CA GLN A 62 -10.74 11.71 -8.67
C GLN A 62 -9.38 11.29 -9.25
N ILE A 63 -8.45 12.23 -9.36
CA ILE A 63 -7.07 11.95 -9.77
C ILE A 63 -6.29 11.45 -8.55
N VAL A 64 -5.72 10.25 -8.68
CA VAL A 64 -5.01 9.55 -7.60
C VAL A 64 -3.61 9.16 -8.09
N THR A 65 -2.59 9.38 -7.25
CA THR A 65 -1.22 8.98 -7.56
C THR A 65 -1.06 7.47 -7.43
N ALA A 66 -0.48 6.83 -8.45
CA ALA A 66 -0.14 5.42 -8.43
C ALA A 66 1.35 5.23 -8.13
N ILE A 67 1.67 4.49 -7.08
CA ILE A 67 3.03 4.23 -6.57
C ILE A 67 3.33 2.73 -6.74
N ASP A 68 4.44 2.41 -7.41
CA ASP A 68 4.98 1.05 -7.51
C ASP A 68 5.65 0.65 -6.20
N VAL A 69 5.03 -0.27 -5.46
CA VAL A 69 5.53 -0.67 -4.15
C VAL A 69 6.84 -1.44 -4.27
N ARG A 70 7.08 -2.18 -5.36
CA ARG A 70 8.37 -2.84 -5.58
C ARG A 70 9.48 -1.79 -5.66
N LEU A 71 9.32 -0.79 -6.53
CA LEU A 71 10.32 0.27 -6.69
C LEU A 71 10.48 1.12 -5.43
N TRP A 72 9.39 1.34 -4.69
CA TRP A 72 9.43 2.05 -3.41
C TRP A 72 10.24 1.30 -2.35
N LEU A 73 10.12 -0.03 -2.30
CA LEU A 73 10.91 -0.91 -1.44
C LEU A 73 12.32 -1.22 -1.98
N GLY A 74 12.70 -0.63 -3.13
CA GLY A 74 14.00 -0.86 -3.77
C GLY A 74 14.13 -2.22 -4.47
N LEU A 75 13.01 -2.88 -4.74
CA LEU A 75 12.93 -4.13 -5.49
C LEU A 75 12.86 -3.86 -7.00
N ASP A 76 13.16 -4.90 -7.78
CA ASP A 76 13.04 -4.85 -9.24
C ASP A 76 11.59 -4.75 -9.68
N ARG A 77 11.39 -3.99 -10.75
CA ARG A 77 10.08 -3.79 -11.36
C ARG A 77 9.57 -5.11 -11.93
N GLN A 78 8.25 -5.30 -11.84
CA GLN A 78 7.59 -6.45 -12.44
C GLN A 78 7.75 -6.45 -13.97
N ASP A 79 7.87 -7.65 -14.55
CA ASP A 79 7.95 -7.84 -15.99
C ASP A 79 6.76 -7.19 -16.73
N PRO A 80 7.01 -6.58 -17.91
CA PRO A 80 5.96 -6.01 -18.73
C PRO A 80 4.89 -7.06 -19.07
N GLY A 81 3.61 -6.69 -18.87
CA GLY A 81 2.47 -7.55 -19.19
C GLY A 81 2.03 -8.48 -18.06
N THR A 82 2.82 -8.61 -16.99
CA THR A 82 2.37 -9.31 -15.79
C THR A 82 1.25 -8.51 -15.11
N PRO A 83 0.12 -9.13 -14.74
CA PRO A 83 -0.96 -8.45 -14.06
C PRO A 83 -0.51 -7.84 -12.73
N SER A 84 -1.04 -6.66 -12.41
CA SER A 84 -0.85 -6.02 -11.11
C SER A 84 -2.20 -5.49 -10.59
N MET A 85 -2.27 -5.29 -9.29
CA MET A 85 -3.43 -4.75 -8.59
C MET A 85 -3.11 -3.37 -8.03
N ASN A 86 -4.14 -2.54 -7.93
CA ASN A 86 -4.10 -1.23 -7.30
C ASN A 86 -4.83 -1.35 -5.96
N ALA A 87 -4.09 -1.32 -4.86
CA ALA A 87 -4.66 -1.16 -3.53
C ALA A 87 -4.86 0.34 -3.28
N VAL A 88 -6.12 0.78 -3.35
CA VAL A 88 -6.49 2.17 -3.10
C VAL A 88 -6.58 2.37 -1.60
N ILE A 89 -5.71 3.21 -1.06
CA ILE A 89 -5.64 3.47 0.38
C ILE A 89 -5.96 4.92 0.70
N ARG A 90 -6.61 5.12 1.85
CA ARG A 90 -6.82 6.44 2.45
C ARG A 90 -5.71 6.70 3.45
N LEU A 91 -4.96 7.76 3.21
CA LEU A 91 -4.16 8.46 4.21
C LEU A 91 -4.99 9.68 4.68
N ALA A 92 -4.68 10.25 5.84
CA ALA A 92 -5.47 11.28 6.54
C ALA A 92 -6.35 12.14 5.60
N ASP A 93 -5.72 12.92 4.71
CA ASP A 93 -6.40 13.80 3.76
C ASP A 93 -6.23 13.41 2.28
N GLU A 94 -5.57 12.28 2.00
CA GLU A 94 -5.18 11.91 0.64
C GLU A 94 -5.57 10.47 0.30
N VAL A 95 -5.86 10.23 -0.97
CA VAL A 95 -6.05 8.88 -1.51
C VAL A 95 -4.88 8.59 -2.44
N VAL A 96 -4.22 7.46 -2.22
CA VAL A 96 -3.13 6.97 -3.08
C VAL A 96 -3.42 5.55 -3.52
N SER A 97 -2.90 5.19 -4.68
CA SER A 97 -2.98 3.84 -5.23
C SER A 97 -1.62 3.16 -5.11
N LEU A 98 -1.58 2.05 -4.41
CA LEU A 98 -0.38 1.22 -4.32
C LEU A 98 -0.46 0.11 -5.35
N LEU A 99 0.49 0.09 -6.29
CA LEU A 99 0.64 -0.97 -7.26
C LEU A 99 1.35 -2.15 -6.58
N VAL A 100 0.62 -3.23 -6.40
CA VAL A 100 1.05 -4.48 -5.77
C VAL A 100 0.84 -5.63 -6.77
N ASP A 101 1.49 -6.75 -6.55
CA ASP A 101 1.40 -7.89 -7.46
C ASP A 101 0.02 -8.55 -7.33
N GLU A 102 -0.35 -8.85 -6.08
CA GLU A 102 -1.52 -9.64 -5.74
C GLU A 102 -2.12 -9.16 -4.42
N ALA A 103 -3.44 -9.22 -4.27
CA ALA A 103 -4.10 -9.09 -2.99
C ALA A 103 -4.32 -10.49 -2.38
N GLY A 104 -4.03 -10.60 -1.08
CA GLY A 104 -4.19 -11.81 -0.31
C GLY A 104 -5.43 -11.77 0.59
N GLU A 105 -5.35 -12.47 1.72
CA GLU A 105 -6.41 -12.59 2.70
C GLU A 105 -6.40 -11.42 3.69
N VAL A 106 -7.52 -11.25 4.39
CA VAL A 106 -7.58 -10.40 5.59
C VAL A 106 -7.15 -11.24 6.77
N VAL A 107 -6.14 -10.75 7.50
CA VAL A 107 -5.58 -11.44 8.66
C VAL A 107 -5.77 -10.59 9.92
N GLU A 108 -5.89 -11.26 11.05
CA GLU A 108 -6.03 -10.64 12.38
C GLU A 108 -4.94 -11.21 13.30
N PRO A 109 -3.70 -10.70 13.23
CA PRO A 109 -2.62 -11.25 14.02
C PRO A 109 -2.79 -10.86 15.49
N SER A 110 -2.41 -11.77 16.40
CA SER A 110 -2.38 -11.45 17.84
C SER A 110 -1.35 -10.34 18.09
N PRO A 111 -1.68 -9.30 18.88
CA PRO A 111 -0.74 -8.24 19.26
C PRO A 111 0.56 -8.77 19.89
N GLU A 112 0.51 -9.96 20.52
CA GLU A 112 1.66 -10.64 21.13
C GLU A 112 2.68 -11.13 20.09
N THR A 113 2.29 -11.24 18.81
CA THR A 113 3.18 -11.65 17.71
C THR A 113 3.91 -10.47 17.07
N TYR A 114 3.62 -9.23 17.49
CA TYR A 114 4.28 -8.05 16.95
C TYR A 114 5.67 -7.89 17.53
N GLU A 115 6.63 -7.80 16.62
CA GLU A 115 8.01 -7.44 16.94
C GLU A 115 8.22 -5.94 16.69
N PRO A 116 9.05 -5.27 17.50
CA PRO A 116 9.38 -3.87 17.27
C PRO A 116 10.11 -3.72 15.93
N VAL A 117 9.90 -2.57 15.27
CA VAL A 117 10.68 -2.22 14.07
C VAL A 117 12.17 -2.22 14.44
N PRO A 118 13.02 -2.94 13.70
CA PRO A 118 14.46 -2.97 13.97
C PRO A 118 15.06 -1.56 13.94
N SER A 119 16.02 -1.29 14.84
CA SER A 119 16.78 -0.04 14.82
C SER A 119 17.67 0.02 13.58
N THR A 120 17.58 1.12 12.83
CA THR A 120 18.44 1.44 11.67
C THR A 120 19.85 1.84 12.11
#